data_AF-A0A0X3WXI0-F1
#
_entry.id   AF-A0A0X3WXI0-F1
#
_cell.length_a   1.000
_cell.length_b   1.000
_cell.length_c   1.000
_cell.angle_alpha   90.00
_cell.angle_beta   90.00
_cell.angle_gamma   90.00
#
_symmetry.space_group_name_H-M   'P 1'
#
loop_
_entity.id
_entity.type
_entity.pdbx_description
1 polymer ?
#
loop_
_entity_poly.entity_id
_entity_poly.type
_entity_poly.pdbx_seq_one_letter_code
_entity_poly.pdbx_strand_id
1 'polypeptide(L)'
;MTDRERSTSALLLAEYAQIKDEQRARIGFRDNLLYVTLAAVTAVAAVAAQTDYPQLILALPVVCLVLGWTHLVNDEKISAIGRYVRTELASRLAEAANVEEPLFGWETYHRSDDRRVSRKTTQTVVDLVAFLVTPFAALITFWCHSTDSALLVAVSILEAAGLIVLGVLFLQYAER
;
A
#
# COMPACT_ATOMS: atom_id res chain seq x y z
N MET A 1 -5.06 4.25 42.02
CA MET A 1 -4.90 5.04 40.78
C MET A 1 -4.87 6.51 41.13
N THR A 2 -3.72 7.18 40.95
CA THR A 2 -3.56 8.62 41.20
C THR A 2 -4.28 9.45 40.12
N ASP A 3 -4.56 10.74 40.36
CA ASP A 3 -5.17 11.61 39.33
C ASP A 3 -4.27 11.75 38.09
N ARG A 4 -2.95 11.68 38.30
CA ARG A 4 -1.97 11.65 37.22
C ARG A 4 -2.10 10.38 36.38
N GLU A 5 -2.19 9.20 36.99
CA GLU A 5 -2.41 7.91 36.30
C GLU A 5 -3.72 7.89 35.52
N ARG A 6 -4.81 8.46 36.08
CA ARG A 6 -6.09 8.64 35.38
C ARG A 6 -5.96 9.52 34.15
N SER A 7 -5.28 10.66 34.28
CA SER A 7 -5.02 11.57 33.17
C SER A 7 -4.16 10.93 32.07
N THR A 8 -3.09 10.22 32.46
CA THR A 8 -2.23 9.50 31.51
C THR A 8 -3.00 8.40 30.77
N SER A 9 -3.79 7.60 31.47
CA SER A 9 -4.61 6.55 30.84
C SER A 9 -5.62 7.14 29.85
N ALA A 10 -6.27 8.26 30.21
CA ALA A 10 -7.20 8.96 29.32
C ALA A 10 -6.50 9.49 28.06
N LEU A 11 -5.29 10.05 28.20
CA LEU A 11 -4.49 10.53 27.06
C LEU A 11 -4.09 9.39 26.13
N LEU A 12 -3.66 8.25 26.67
CA LEU A 12 -3.29 7.06 25.89
C LEU A 12 -4.49 6.45 25.15
N LEU A 13 -5.67 6.46 25.76
CA LEU A 13 -6.91 6.05 25.09
C LEU A 13 -7.32 7.01 23.97
N ALA A 14 -7.11 8.32 24.16
CA ALA A 14 -7.33 9.31 23.11
C ALA A 14 -6.34 9.13 21.93
N GLU A 15 -5.07 8.86 22.23
CA GLU A 15 -4.05 8.52 21.23
C GLU A 15 -4.45 7.25 20.47
N TYR A 16 -4.89 6.20 21.16
CA TYR A 16 -5.39 4.97 20.55
C TYR A 16 -6.53 5.26 19.56
N ALA A 17 -7.54 6.02 19.98
CA ALA A 17 -8.68 6.36 19.13
C ALA A 17 -8.23 7.10 17.85
N GLN A 18 -7.38 8.11 18.00
CA GLN A 18 -6.87 8.90 16.87
C GLN A 18 -6.06 8.05 15.88
N ILE A 19 -5.21 7.17 16.39
CA ILE A 19 -4.39 6.28 15.55
C ILE A 19 -5.26 5.22 14.85
N LYS A 20 -6.33 4.73 15.48
CA LYS A 20 -7.30 3.83 14.85
C LYS A 20 -8.10 4.52 13.75
N ASP A 21 -8.46 5.79 13.92
CA ASP A 21 -9.10 6.59 12.88
C ASP A 21 -8.17 6.81 11.68
N GLU A 22 -6.89 7.11 11.92
CA GLU A 22 -5.89 7.18 10.86
C GLU A 22 -5.75 5.83 10.13
N GLN A 23 -5.66 4.72 10.88
CA GLN A 23 -5.57 3.38 10.30
C GLN A 23 -6.78 3.08 9.40
N ARG A 24 -7.99 3.42 9.86
CA ARG A 24 -9.22 3.24 9.09
C ARG A 24 -9.21 4.06 7.81
N ALA A 25 -8.80 5.33 7.87
CA ALA A 25 -8.70 6.20 6.70
C ALA A 25 -7.70 5.63 5.67
N ARG A 26 -6.55 5.14 6.12
CA ARG A 26 -5.52 4.52 5.26
C ARG A 26 -5.99 3.22 4.64
N ILE A 27 -6.67 2.36 5.39
CA ILE A 27 -7.29 1.13 4.84
C ILE A 27 -8.29 1.50 3.75
N GLY A 28 -9.20 2.44 4.03
CA GLY A 28 -10.19 2.88 3.05
C GLY A 28 -9.54 3.48 1.79
N PHE A 29 -8.48 4.27 1.95
CA PHE A 29 -7.74 4.81 0.81
C PHE A 29 -7.06 3.71 -0.02
N ARG A 30 -6.33 2.78 0.64
CA ARG A 30 -5.66 1.64 0.00
C ARG A 30 -6.66 0.78 -0.77
N ASP A 31 -7.77 0.41 -0.15
CA ASP A 31 -8.76 -0.48 -0.76
C ASP A 31 -9.45 0.14 -1.98
N ASN A 32 -9.51 1.48 -2.05
CA ASN A 32 -10.04 2.19 -3.21
C ASN A 32 -9.02 2.38 -4.35
N LEU A 33 -7.71 2.28 -4.08
CA LEU A 33 -6.68 2.50 -5.10
C LEU A 33 -6.75 1.49 -6.24
N LEU A 34 -7.17 0.25 -5.99
CA LEU A 34 -7.33 -0.75 -7.06
C LEU A 34 -8.40 -0.33 -8.07
N TYR A 35 -9.54 0.20 -7.60
CA TYR A 35 -10.59 0.71 -8.48
C TYR A 35 -10.13 1.94 -9.27
N VAL A 36 -9.41 2.86 -8.61
CA VAL A 36 -8.81 4.03 -9.26
C VAL A 36 -7.79 3.62 -10.31
N THR A 37 -6.97 2.61 -10.02
CA THR A 37 -5.97 2.08 -10.95
C THR A 37 -6.64 1.47 -12.17
N LEU A 38 -7.67 0.64 -11.98
CA LEU A 38 -8.43 0.06 -13.07
C LEU A 38 -9.05 1.13 -13.97
N ALA A 39 -9.66 2.17 -13.38
CA ALA A 39 -10.24 3.28 -14.12
C ALA A 39 -9.17 4.06 -14.90
N ALA A 40 -8.05 4.39 -14.26
CA ALA A 40 -6.96 5.15 -14.88
C ALA A 40 -6.29 4.35 -16.02
N VAL A 41 -6.02 3.06 -15.80
CA VAL A 41 -5.50 2.16 -16.83
C VAL A 41 -6.43 2.10 -18.02
N THR A 42 -7.74 1.88 -17.77
CA THR A 42 -8.74 1.80 -18.84
C THR A 42 -8.82 3.10 -19.63
N ALA A 43 -8.80 4.25 -18.95
CA ALA A 43 -8.83 5.55 -19.60
C ALA A 43 -7.60 5.78 -20.48
N VAL A 44 -6.39 5.54 -19.96
CA VAL A 44 -5.15 5.71 -20.72
C VAL A 44 -5.10 4.74 -21.91
N ALA A 45 -5.45 3.46 -21.70
CA ALA A 45 -5.46 2.47 -22.75
C ALA A 45 -6.48 2.82 -23.86
N ALA A 46 -7.68 3.27 -23.49
CA ALA A 46 -8.70 3.70 -24.45
C ALA A 46 -8.26 4.91 -25.27
N VAL A 47 -7.61 5.90 -24.65
CA VAL A 47 -7.08 7.08 -25.36
C VAL A 47 -5.93 6.68 -26.30
N ALA A 48 -5.00 5.85 -25.82
CA ALA A 48 -3.88 5.38 -26.64
C ALA A 48 -4.35 4.57 -27.86
N ALA A 49 -5.42 3.78 -27.71
CA ALA A 49 -5.97 2.97 -28.79
C ALA A 49 -6.78 3.77 -29.85
N GLN A 50 -7.27 4.97 -29.50
CA GLN A 50 -8.14 5.77 -30.37
C GLN A 50 -7.43 6.96 -31.03
N THR A 51 -6.17 7.22 -30.68
CA THR A 51 -5.41 8.37 -31.18
C THR A 51 -4.28 7.93 -32.10
N ASP A 52 -3.83 8.83 -32.97
CA ASP A 52 -2.64 8.63 -33.82
C ASP A 52 -1.32 8.73 -33.03
N TYR A 53 -1.38 8.79 -31.70
CA TYR A 53 -0.23 8.93 -30.81
C TYR A 53 -0.08 7.69 -29.91
N PRO A 54 0.32 6.53 -30.47
CA PRO A 54 0.44 5.28 -29.71
C PRO A 54 1.43 5.38 -28.54
N GLN A 55 2.38 6.31 -28.58
CA GLN A 55 3.29 6.61 -27.47
C GLN A 55 2.59 7.03 -26.16
N LEU A 56 1.31 7.44 -26.20
CA LEU A 56 0.54 7.74 -25.00
C LEU A 56 0.38 6.53 -24.07
N ILE A 57 0.62 5.31 -24.57
CA ILE A 57 0.63 4.09 -23.76
C ILE A 57 1.71 4.12 -22.66
N LEU A 58 2.77 4.93 -22.81
CA LEU A 58 3.79 5.16 -21.77
C LEU A 58 3.25 5.89 -20.53
N ALA A 59 2.06 6.49 -20.59
CA ALA A 59 1.43 7.01 -19.39
C ALA A 59 1.02 5.88 -18.40
N LEU A 60 0.83 4.64 -18.87
CA LEU A 60 0.43 3.51 -18.02
C LEU A 60 1.49 3.18 -16.95
N PRO A 61 2.79 3.00 -17.28
CA PRO A 61 3.84 2.86 -16.28
C PRO A 61 3.86 3.94 -15.23
N VAL A 62 3.81 5.22 -15.62
CA VAL A 62 3.83 6.34 -14.66
C VAL A 62 2.64 6.29 -13.70
N VAL A 63 1.43 6.10 -14.24
CA VAL A 63 0.21 6.00 -13.43
C VAL A 63 0.30 4.83 -12.45
N CYS A 64 0.71 3.66 -12.92
CA CYS A 64 0.82 2.47 -12.07
C CYS A 64 1.93 2.61 -11.02
N LEU A 65 3.03 3.30 -11.33
CA LEU A 65 4.08 3.60 -10.37
C LEU A 65 3.58 4.49 -9.23
N VAL A 66 2.90 5.59 -9.56
CA VAL A 66 2.38 6.53 -8.56
C VAL A 66 1.33 5.85 -7.69
N LEU A 67 0.36 5.17 -8.30
CA LEU A 67 -0.72 4.50 -7.56
C LEU A 67 -0.19 3.31 -6.74
N GLY A 68 0.70 2.50 -7.31
CA GLY A 68 1.30 1.35 -6.64
C GLY A 68 2.20 1.76 -5.47
N TRP A 69 3.03 2.80 -5.63
CA TRP A 69 3.80 3.37 -4.53
C TRP A 69 2.88 3.87 -3.40
N THR A 70 1.81 4.58 -3.77
CA THR A 70 0.87 5.11 -2.78
C THR A 70 0.15 3.97 -2.04
N HIS A 71 -0.19 2.89 -2.74
CA HIS A 71 -0.76 1.68 -2.14
C HIS A 71 0.20 1.07 -1.12
N LEU A 72 1.45 0.86 -1.52
CA LEU A 72 2.50 0.26 -0.69
C LEU A 72 2.78 1.07 0.59
N VAL A 73 2.91 2.40 0.47
CA VAL A 73 3.16 3.28 1.63
C VAL A 73 2.00 3.22 2.63
N ASN A 74 0.76 3.15 2.15
CA ASN A 74 -0.39 3.00 3.04
C ASN A 74 -0.36 1.65 3.76
N ASP A 75 -0.02 0.56 3.07
CA ASP A 75 0.07 -0.76 3.69
C ASP A 75 1.16 -0.85 4.78
N GLU A 76 2.33 -0.24 4.53
CA GLU A 76 3.40 -0.11 5.52
C GLU A 76 2.93 0.64 6.77
N LYS A 77 2.24 1.77 6.58
CA LYS A 77 1.73 2.59 7.68
C LYS A 77 0.65 1.88 8.48
N ILE A 78 -0.27 1.16 7.83
CA ILE A 78 -1.28 0.33 8.49
C ILE A 78 -0.60 -0.72 9.37
N SER A 79 0.46 -1.36 8.85
CA SER A 79 1.24 -2.36 9.58
C SER A 79 2.03 -1.75 10.73
N ALA A 80 2.62 -0.56 10.55
CA ALA A 80 3.35 0.18 11.58
C ALA A 80 2.45 0.61 12.74
N ILE A 81 1.26 1.17 12.43
CA ILE A 81 0.24 1.50 13.43
C ILE A 81 -0.13 0.26 14.24
N GLY A 82 -0.42 -0.85 13.56
CA GLY A 82 -0.77 -2.08 14.25
C GLY A 82 0.35 -2.59 15.16
N ARG A 83 1.63 -2.45 14.77
CA ARG A 83 2.77 -2.81 15.64
C ARG A 83 2.83 -1.88 16.84
N TYR A 84 2.80 -0.57 16.63
CA TYR A 84 2.85 0.44 17.70
C TYR A 84 1.77 0.21 18.76
N VAL A 85 0.52 -0.03 18.33
CA VAL A 85 -0.59 -0.31 19.26
C VAL A 85 -0.30 -1.52 20.15
N ARG A 86 0.25 -2.60 19.58
CA ARG A 86 0.50 -3.85 20.31
C ARG A 86 1.75 -3.81 21.19
N THR A 87 2.83 -3.19 20.73
CA THR A 87 4.14 -3.27 21.41
C THR A 87 4.41 -2.10 22.33
N GLU A 88 3.84 -0.92 22.04
CA GLU A 88 4.12 0.32 22.78
C GLU A 88 2.89 0.85 23.50
N LEU A 89 1.74 0.94 22.82
CA LEU A 89 0.57 1.60 23.41
C LEU A 89 -0.13 0.72 24.45
N ALA A 90 -0.23 -0.59 24.18
CA ALA A 90 -0.79 -1.56 25.11
C ALA A 90 -0.02 -1.62 26.43
N SER A 91 1.31 -1.67 26.38
CA SER A 91 2.19 -1.73 27.55
C SER A 91 2.10 -0.44 28.37
N ARG A 92 2.24 0.73 27.73
CA ARG A 92 2.11 2.03 28.39
C ARG A 92 0.75 2.22 29.07
N LEU A 93 -0.33 1.70 28.48
CA LEU A 93 -1.66 1.77 29.08
C LEU A 93 -1.83 0.80 30.24
N ALA A 94 -1.28 -0.41 30.16
CA ALA A 94 -1.29 -1.38 31.25
C ALA A 94 -0.56 -0.85 32.48
N GLU A 95 0.62 -0.24 32.28
CA GLU A 95 1.39 0.45 33.31
C GLU A 95 0.61 1.61 33.94
N ALA A 96 0.02 2.49 33.11
CA ALA A 96 -0.72 3.66 33.59
C ALA A 96 -2.03 3.29 34.32
N ALA A 97 -2.68 2.19 33.93
CA ALA A 97 -3.91 1.70 34.55
C ALA A 97 -3.67 0.73 35.71
N ASN A 98 -2.43 0.27 35.91
CA ASN A 98 -2.05 -0.77 36.86
C ASN A 98 -2.92 -2.05 36.69
N VAL A 99 -3.04 -2.52 35.44
CA VAL A 99 -3.80 -3.71 35.04
C VAL A 99 -2.85 -4.73 34.40
N GLU A 100 -2.99 -6.01 34.74
CA GLU A 100 -2.23 -7.09 34.11
C GLU A 100 -2.76 -7.40 32.69
N GLU A 101 -1.84 -7.72 31.78
CA GLU A 101 -2.07 -7.96 30.34
C GLU A 101 -3.05 -9.12 30.03
N PRO A 102 -3.73 -9.15 28.85
CA PRO A 102 -3.52 -8.28 27.70
C PRO A 102 -4.64 -7.26 27.43
N LEU A 103 -4.26 -5.99 27.28
CA LEU A 103 -5.10 -4.94 26.72
C LEU A 103 -5.19 -5.07 25.19
N PHE A 104 -6.29 -4.58 24.61
CA PHE A 104 -6.56 -4.63 23.15
C PHE A 104 -6.55 -6.05 22.56
N GLY A 105 -7.19 -7.02 23.23
CA GLY A 105 -7.20 -8.43 22.80
C GLY A 105 -7.58 -8.68 21.33
N TRP A 106 -8.40 -7.82 20.73
CA TRP A 106 -8.71 -7.87 19.29
C TRP A 106 -7.47 -7.73 18.39
N GLU A 107 -6.52 -6.86 18.76
CA GLU A 107 -5.32 -6.58 17.96
C GLU A 107 -4.39 -7.80 17.86
N THR A 108 -4.50 -8.73 18.81
CA THR A 108 -3.76 -9.99 18.81
C THR A 108 -4.59 -11.13 18.22
N TYR A 109 -5.87 -11.23 18.60
CA TYR A 109 -6.76 -12.32 18.20
C TYR A 109 -6.89 -12.48 16.68
N HIS A 110 -7.12 -11.40 15.94
CA HIS A 110 -7.29 -11.49 14.48
C HIS A 110 -6.00 -11.90 13.73
N ARG A 111 -4.84 -11.93 14.40
CA ARG A 111 -3.56 -12.33 13.81
C ARG A 111 -3.23 -13.79 14.02
N SER A 112 -3.86 -14.50 14.96
CA SER A 112 -3.63 -15.92 15.22
C SER A 112 -4.31 -16.86 14.21
N ASP A 113 -4.80 -16.31 13.09
CA ASP A 113 -5.42 -17.07 12.02
C ASP A 113 -4.35 -17.68 11.10
N ASP A 114 -4.30 -19.01 11.04
CA ASP A 114 -3.36 -19.79 10.23
C ASP A 114 -3.43 -19.45 8.74
N ARG A 115 -4.58 -18.96 8.24
CA ARG A 115 -4.76 -18.57 6.83
C ARG A 115 -4.27 -17.16 6.53
N ARG A 116 -3.74 -16.44 7.52
CA ARG A 116 -3.24 -15.07 7.35
C ARG A 116 -2.15 -14.98 6.28
N VAL A 117 -1.22 -15.92 6.28
CA VAL A 117 -0.12 -15.94 5.29
C VAL A 117 -0.69 -16.11 3.88
N SER A 118 -1.59 -17.09 3.68
CA SER A 118 -2.24 -17.33 2.39
C SER A 118 -3.01 -16.09 1.88
N ARG A 119 -3.75 -15.39 2.76
CA ARG A 119 -4.44 -14.15 2.37
C ARG A 119 -3.48 -13.04 1.97
N LYS A 120 -2.39 -12.87 2.72
CA LYS A 120 -1.34 -11.88 2.39
C LYS A 120 -0.68 -12.20 1.06
N THR A 121 -0.30 -13.45 0.82
CA THR A 121 0.29 -13.87 -0.46
C THR A 121 -0.69 -13.63 -1.62
N THR A 122 -1.96 -13.96 -1.44
CA THR A 122 -3.00 -13.70 -2.47
C THR A 122 -3.13 -12.21 -2.74
N GLN A 123 -3.14 -11.37 -1.70
CA GLN A 123 -3.17 -9.91 -1.85
C GLN A 123 -1.94 -9.41 -2.62
N THR A 124 -0.73 -9.85 -2.25
CA THR A 124 0.50 -9.47 -2.95
C THR A 124 0.47 -9.88 -4.41
N VAL A 125 -0.04 -11.06 -4.74
CA VAL A 125 -0.20 -11.50 -6.14
C VAL A 125 -1.15 -10.56 -6.89
N VAL A 126 -2.30 -10.22 -6.30
CA VAL A 126 -3.25 -9.27 -6.90
C VAL A 126 -2.61 -7.90 -7.11
N ASP A 127 -1.86 -7.40 -6.13
CA ASP A 127 -1.18 -6.10 -6.22
C ASP A 127 -0.10 -6.11 -7.31
N LEU A 128 0.73 -7.16 -7.40
CA LEU A 128 1.73 -7.32 -8.46
C LEU A 128 1.08 -7.37 -9.85
N VAL A 129 -0.07 -8.06 -9.99
CA VAL A 129 -0.82 -8.08 -11.24
C VAL A 129 -1.34 -6.69 -11.59
N ALA A 130 -1.99 -6.01 -10.64
CA ALA A 130 -2.59 -4.70 -10.86
C ALA A 130 -1.55 -3.63 -11.21
N PHE A 131 -0.43 -3.60 -10.49
CA PHE A 131 0.54 -2.51 -10.57
C PHE A 131 1.78 -2.80 -11.42
N LEU A 132 2.06 -4.06 -11.80
CA LEU A 132 3.24 -4.39 -12.62
C LEU A 132 2.91 -5.03 -13.95
N VAL A 133 1.98 -5.99 -14.00
CA VAL A 133 1.73 -6.74 -15.26
C VAL A 133 1.22 -5.80 -16.36
N THR A 134 0.23 -4.97 -16.05
CA THR A 134 -0.34 -3.99 -16.98
C THR A 134 0.70 -3.01 -17.52
N PRO A 135 1.48 -2.28 -16.69
CA PRO A 135 2.46 -1.34 -17.21
C PRO A 135 3.66 -2.01 -17.89
N PHE A 136 4.07 -3.23 -17.49
CA PHE A 136 5.07 -3.97 -18.28
C PHE A 136 4.54 -4.35 -19.66
N ALA A 137 3.27 -4.75 -19.77
CA ALA A 137 2.66 -5.01 -21.07
C ALA A 137 2.64 -3.74 -21.95
N ALA A 138 2.40 -2.57 -21.36
CA ALA A 138 2.48 -1.27 -22.03
C ALA A 138 3.91 -0.97 -22.54
N LEU A 139 4.94 -1.18 -21.71
CA LEU A 139 6.34 -1.01 -22.10
C LEU A 139 6.76 -1.96 -23.22
N ILE A 140 6.37 -3.25 -23.12
CA ILE A 140 6.63 -4.23 -24.18
C ILE A 140 5.95 -3.80 -25.48
N THR A 141 4.69 -3.37 -25.41
CA THR A 141 3.96 -2.87 -26.58
C THR A 141 4.65 -1.68 -27.21
N PHE A 142 5.14 -0.74 -26.40
CA PHE A 142 5.93 0.40 -26.86
C PHE A 142 7.24 -0.04 -27.53
N TRP A 143 8.02 -0.94 -26.93
CA TRP A 143 9.28 -1.42 -27.51
C TRP A 143 9.11 -2.26 -28.78
N CYS A 144 7.97 -2.93 -28.93
CA CYS A 144 7.64 -3.64 -30.17
C CYS A 144 7.33 -2.70 -31.34
N HIS A 145 7.00 -1.43 -31.07
CA HIS A 145 6.79 -0.42 -32.11
C HIS A 145 8.06 0.41 -32.28
N SER A 146 8.55 0.54 -33.51
CA SER A 146 9.71 1.37 -33.82
C SER A 146 9.40 2.84 -33.51
N THR A 147 10.25 3.48 -32.71
CA THR A 147 10.22 4.93 -32.45
C THR A 147 11.60 5.53 -32.68
N ASP A 148 11.66 6.68 -33.33
CA ASP A 148 12.92 7.41 -33.56
C ASP A 148 13.29 8.32 -32.38
N SER A 149 12.41 8.43 -31.37
CA SER A 149 12.62 9.31 -30.24
C SER A 149 13.47 8.67 -29.14
N ALA A 150 14.76 9.02 -29.12
CA ALA A 150 15.69 8.62 -28.05
C ALA A 150 15.18 9.02 -26.64
N LEU A 151 14.44 10.13 -26.53
CA LEU A 151 13.87 10.57 -25.26
C LEU A 151 12.77 9.62 -24.76
N LEU A 152 11.87 9.18 -25.64
CA LEU A 152 10.81 8.23 -25.24
C LEU A 152 11.40 6.88 -24.85
N VAL A 153 12.46 6.44 -25.54
CA VAL A 153 13.20 5.24 -25.15
C VAL A 153 13.81 5.41 -23.75
N ALA A 154 14.51 6.51 -23.48
CA ALA A 154 15.09 6.78 -22.17
C ALA A 154 14.03 6.80 -21.05
N VAL A 155 12.87 7.43 -21.29
CA VAL A 155 11.72 7.45 -20.36
C VAL A 155 11.24 6.03 -20.08
N SER A 156 11.00 5.21 -21.12
CA SER A 156 10.54 3.83 -20.96
C SER A 156 11.50 2.95 -20.15
N ILE A 157 12.81 3.18 -20.27
CA ILE A 157 13.83 2.47 -19.49
C ILE A 157 13.78 2.88 -18.01
N LEU A 158 13.64 4.18 -17.73
CA LEU A 158 13.48 4.68 -16.37
C LEU A 158 12.19 4.16 -15.72
N GLU A 159 11.10 4.11 -16.48
CA GLU A 159 9.83 3.52 -16.04
C GLU A 159 9.97 2.04 -15.72
N ALA A 160 10.63 1.26 -16.59
CA ALA A 160 10.92 -0.15 -16.35
C ALA A 160 11.72 -0.36 -15.05
N ALA A 161 12.76 0.45 -14.84
CA ALA A 161 13.56 0.41 -13.61
C ALA A 161 12.70 0.75 -12.38
N GLY A 162 11.85 1.76 -12.48
CA GLY A 162 10.89 2.11 -11.42
C GLY A 162 9.96 0.96 -11.07
N LEU A 163 9.42 0.24 -12.08
CA LEU A 163 8.50 -0.88 -11.87
C LEU A 163 9.21 -2.07 -11.21
N ILE A 164 10.45 -2.34 -11.59
CA ILE A 164 11.28 -3.36 -10.93
C ILE A 164 11.48 -3.00 -9.46
N VAL A 165 11.86 -1.75 -9.16
CA VAL A 165 12.01 -1.28 -7.77
C VAL A 165 10.70 -1.44 -7.00
N LEU A 166 9.57 -1.02 -7.58
CA LEU A 166 8.26 -1.16 -6.96
C LEU A 166 7.92 -2.63 -6.66
N GLY A 167 8.18 -3.54 -7.60
CA GLY A 167 7.94 -4.98 -7.41
C GLY A 167 8.82 -5.60 -6.32
N VAL A 168 10.09 -5.23 -6.26
CA VAL A 168 10.99 -5.63 -5.17
C VAL A 168 10.44 -5.16 -3.82
N LEU A 169 9.95 -3.92 -3.74
CA LEU A 169 9.38 -3.40 -2.51
C LEU A 169 8.09 -4.14 -2.11
N PHE A 170 7.18 -4.43 -3.05
CA PHE A 170 5.99 -5.25 -2.75
C PHE A 170 6.37 -6.60 -2.13
N LEU A 171 7.38 -7.29 -2.68
CA LEU A 171 7.85 -8.56 -2.14
C LEU A 171 8.48 -8.42 -0.74
N GLN A 172 9.30 -7.38 -0.53
CA GLN A 172 9.94 -7.13 0.77
C GLN A 172 8.92 -6.80 1.89
N TYR A 173 7.84 -6.09 1.56
CA TYR A 173 6.82 -5.70 2.53
C TYR A 173 5.71 -6.75 2.72
N ALA A 174 5.53 -7.68 1.78
CA ALA A 174 4.55 -8.77 1.89
C ALA A 174 4.77 -9.68 3.12
N GLU A 175 6.03 -9.91 3.49
CA GLU A 175 6.42 -10.83 4.56
C GLU A 175 6.32 -10.23 5.99
N ARG A 176 6.15 -8.91 6.13
CA ARG A 176 6.09 -8.22 7.45
C ARG A 176 4.65 -8.03 7.95
#